data_AF-A0A397UN86-F1
#
_entry.id   AF-A0A397UN86-F1
#
_cell.length_a   1.000
_cell.length_b   1.000
_cell.length_c   1.000
_cell.angle_alpha   90.00
_cell.angle_beta   90.00
_cell.angle_gamma   90.00
#
_symmetry.space_group_name_H-M   'P 1'
#
loop_
_entity.id
_entity.type
_entity.pdbx_description
1 polymer ?
#
loop_
_entity_poly.entity_id
_entity_poly.type
_entity_poly.pdbx_seq_one_letter_code
_entity_poly.pdbx_strand_id
1 'polypeptide(L)'
;MDPGLCITHCTDYLFKFVALSNGSECRCGKSKSLQGFTKVNDTNCNITCVGNSSYICGGAKSYIIYDAETSLPSHKPPNITINEKLAIINNLKNDDLYLGCIKESPYCNQRMFNGTSQNLPNMTIDKCIEICEQNNFKYVGLEIGTQCFCTNNYNNVNQLDISECSSNCGGNNSQICGGPLAISVY
;
A
#
# COMPACT_ATOMS: atom_id res chain seq x y z
N MET A 1 -7.39 4.17 -23.45
CA MET A 1 -6.67 3.82 -22.21
C MET A 1 -6.17 2.39 -22.33
N ASP A 2 -4.94 2.09 -21.91
CA ASP A 2 -4.47 0.71 -21.69
C ASP A 2 -4.70 0.37 -20.21
N PRO A 3 -5.28 -0.79 -19.86
CA PRO A 3 -5.52 -1.16 -18.46
C PRO A 3 -4.25 -1.14 -17.62
N GLY A 4 -3.12 -1.58 -18.18
CA GLY A 4 -1.83 -1.58 -17.50
C GLY A 4 -1.41 -0.18 -17.09
N LEU A 5 -1.54 0.81 -17.98
CA LEU A 5 -1.20 2.21 -17.69
C LEU A 5 -2.06 2.78 -16.55
N CYS A 6 -3.36 2.51 -16.53
CA CYS A 6 -4.24 2.97 -15.46
C CYS A 6 -3.90 2.30 -14.13
N ILE A 7 -3.58 1.00 -14.17
CA ILE A 7 -3.16 0.26 -12.98
C ILE A 7 -1.87 0.84 -12.42
N THR A 8 -0.83 1.00 -13.26
CA THR A 8 0.44 1.61 -12.86
C THR A 8 0.23 3.00 -12.26
N HIS A 9 -0.55 3.85 -12.92
CA HIS A 9 -0.80 5.20 -12.42
C HIS A 9 -1.50 5.19 -11.05
N CYS A 10 -2.56 4.41 -10.87
CA CYS A 10 -3.22 4.33 -9.57
C CYS A 10 -2.33 3.71 -8.48
N THR A 11 -1.46 2.77 -8.82
CA THR A 11 -0.48 2.21 -7.88
C THR A 11 0.58 3.24 -7.47
N ASP A 12 1.03 4.11 -8.39
CA ASP A 12 2.01 5.16 -8.09
C ASP A 12 1.48 6.16 -7.05
N TYR A 13 0.16 6.36 -7.00
CA TYR A 13 -0.52 7.23 -6.03
C TYR A 13 -1.19 6.46 -4.89
N LEU A 14 -0.76 5.22 -4.62
CA LEU A 14 -1.15 4.46 -3.43
C LEU A 14 -2.65 4.14 -3.32
N PHE A 15 -3.31 3.89 -4.47
CA PHE A 15 -4.70 3.44 -4.48
C PHE A 15 -4.80 1.91 -4.62
N LYS A 16 -5.53 1.28 -3.70
CA LYS A 16 -5.75 -0.18 -3.65
C LYS A 16 -6.57 -0.72 -4.83
N PHE A 17 -7.52 0.07 -5.33
CA PHE A 17 -8.43 -0.35 -6.38
C PHE A 17 -8.34 0.56 -7.59
N VAL A 18 -8.50 -0.06 -8.76
CA VAL A 18 -8.53 0.60 -10.06
C VAL A 18 -9.84 0.26 -10.72
N ALA A 19 -10.56 1.26 -11.20
CA ALA A 19 -11.85 1.11 -11.85
C ALA A 19 -11.78 1.66 -13.27
N LEU A 20 -12.09 0.82 -14.27
CA LEU A 20 -12.21 1.23 -15.67
C LEU A 20 -13.67 1.29 -16.07
N SER A 21 -14.06 2.36 -16.75
CA SER A 21 -15.40 2.54 -17.33
C SER A 21 -15.33 3.15 -18.72
N ASN A 22 -16.40 2.96 -19.49
CA ASN A 22 -16.63 3.69 -20.74
C ASN A 22 -15.45 3.63 -21.74
N GLY A 23 -14.69 2.52 -21.74
CA GLY A 23 -13.58 2.28 -22.67
C GLY A 23 -12.31 3.12 -22.46
N SER A 24 -12.38 4.19 -21.67
CA SER A 24 -11.29 5.17 -21.57
C SER A 24 -11.14 5.81 -20.19
N GLU A 25 -12.15 5.70 -19.32
CA GLU A 25 -12.10 6.30 -18.00
C GLU A 25 -11.32 5.40 -17.04
N CYS A 26 -10.48 6.03 -16.23
CA CYS A 26 -9.64 5.43 -15.21
C CYS A 26 -9.93 6.13 -13.89
N ARG A 27 -10.23 5.38 -12.84
CA ARG A 27 -10.45 5.90 -11.49
C ARG A 27 -9.68 5.06 -10.49
N CYS A 28 -9.14 5.73 -9.48
CA CYS A 28 -8.38 5.12 -8.41
C CYS A 28 -9.20 5.17 -7.10
N GLY A 29 -9.13 4.13 -6.28
CA GLY A 29 -9.89 3.98 -5.04
C GLY A 29 -9.08 3.37 -3.91
N LYS A 30 -9.34 3.80 -2.67
CA LYS A 30 -8.79 3.21 -1.44
C LYS A 30 -9.66 2.03 -0.97
N SER A 31 -9.27 1.36 0.11
CA SER A 31 -9.96 0.16 0.65
C SER A 31 -11.47 0.33 0.86
N LYS A 32 -11.93 1.53 1.26
CA LYS A 32 -13.36 1.83 1.48
C LYS A 32 -14.08 2.34 0.24
N SER A 33 -13.39 2.59 -0.89
CA SER A 33 -13.98 3.18 -2.09
C SER A 33 -14.99 2.28 -2.79
N LEU A 34 -15.02 0.98 -2.47
CA LEU A 34 -16.03 0.05 -2.97
C LEU A 34 -17.28 -0.02 -2.08
N GLN A 35 -17.33 0.67 -0.94
CA GLN A 35 -18.53 0.72 -0.11
C GLN A 35 -19.67 1.39 -0.88
N GLY A 36 -20.83 0.72 -0.94
CA GLY A 36 -22.00 1.20 -1.66
C GLY A 36 -22.08 0.75 -3.13
N PHE A 37 -21.08 0.01 -3.63
CA PHE A 37 -21.14 -0.60 -4.95
C PHE A 37 -21.60 -2.06 -4.84
N THR A 38 -22.43 -2.50 -5.78
CA THR A 38 -22.88 -3.88 -5.90
C THR A 38 -22.30 -4.52 -7.15
N LYS A 39 -21.97 -5.81 -7.07
CA LYS A 39 -21.54 -6.56 -8.23
C LYS A 39 -22.70 -6.67 -9.22
N VAL A 40 -22.47 -6.23 -10.45
CA VAL A 40 -23.40 -6.41 -11.57
C VAL A 40 -22.99 -7.62 -12.42
N ASN A 41 -23.85 -8.03 -13.35
CA ASN A 41 -23.50 -9.08 -14.31
C ASN A 41 -22.34 -8.64 -15.20
N ASP A 42 -21.38 -9.53 -15.44
CA ASP A 42 -20.20 -9.28 -16.26
C ASP A 42 -20.56 -8.85 -17.69
N THR A 43 -21.73 -9.24 -18.20
CA THR A 43 -22.24 -8.76 -19.51
C THR A 43 -22.41 -7.25 -19.59
N ASN A 44 -22.56 -6.58 -18.44
CA ASN A 44 -22.68 -5.12 -18.36
C ASN A 44 -21.32 -4.42 -18.50
N CYS A 45 -20.22 -5.17 -18.43
CA CYS A 45 -18.86 -4.71 -18.66
C CYS A 45 -18.36 -5.27 -19.99
N ASN A 46 -18.92 -4.80 -21.10
CA ASN A 46 -18.62 -5.31 -22.46
C ASN A 46 -17.97 -4.26 -23.37
N ILE A 47 -17.56 -3.11 -22.83
CA ILE A 47 -16.91 -2.06 -23.62
C ILE A 47 -15.41 -2.33 -23.65
N THR A 48 -14.84 -2.38 -24.85
CA THR A 48 -13.41 -2.55 -25.06
C THR A 48 -12.62 -1.27 -24.80
N CYS A 49 -11.35 -1.41 -24.46
CA CYS A 49 -10.49 -0.26 -24.19
C CYS A 49 -10.11 0.47 -25.49
N VAL A 50 -10.26 1.80 -25.52
CA VAL A 50 -9.94 2.64 -26.70
C VAL A 50 -8.47 2.54 -27.12
N GLY A 51 -7.56 2.27 -26.17
CA GLY A 51 -6.12 2.14 -26.46
C GLY A 51 -5.66 0.71 -26.74
N ASN A 52 -6.50 -0.29 -26.46
CA ASN A 52 -6.15 -1.69 -26.60
C ASN A 52 -7.43 -2.56 -26.61
N SER A 53 -7.95 -2.85 -27.81
CA SER A 53 -9.23 -3.55 -27.95
C SER A 53 -9.19 -5.02 -27.49
N SER A 54 -8.00 -5.56 -27.16
CA SER A 54 -7.85 -6.90 -26.57
C SER A 54 -8.33 -6.98 -25.12
N TYR A 55 -8.58 -5.83 -24.48
CA TYR A 55 -9.04 -5.76 -23.09
C TYR A 55 -10.42 -5.09 -22.97
N ILE A 56 -11.11 -5.44 -21.90
CA ILE A 56 -12.40 -4.87 -21.50
C ILE A 56 -12.15 -3.75 -20.48
N CYS A 57 -12.73 -2.58 -20.73
CA CYS A 57 -12.63 -1.37 -19.91
C CYS A 57 -14.01 -0.95 -19.37
N GLY A 58 -14.68 -1.91 -18.72
CA GLY A 58 -15.97 -1.70 -18.06
C GLY A 58 -17.15 -1.60 -19.02
N GLY A 59 -18.13 -0.80 -18.63
CA GLY A 59 -19.39 -0.58 -19.35
C GLY A 59 -19.85 0.87 -19.30
N ALA A 60 -20.97 1.18 -19.93
CA ALA A 60 -21.50 2.54 -19.98
C ALA A 60 -21.94 3.07 -18.60
N LYS A 61 -22.34 2.18 -17.69
CA LYS A 61 -22.75 2.50 -16.31
C LYS A 61 -22.18 1.48 -15.31
N SER A 62 -21.09 0.83 -15.67
CA SER A 62 -20.52 -0.27 -14.88
C SER A 62 -19.01 -0.20 -14.96
N TYR A 63 -18.36 -0.54 -13.85
CA TYR A 63 -16.91 -0.53 -13.74
C TYR A 63 -16.40 -1.95 -13.75
N ILE A 64 -15.28 -2.19 -14.44
CA ILE A 64 -14.44 -3.35 -14.12
C ILE A 64 -13.42 -2.91 -13.07
N ILE A 65 -13.32 -3.67 -11.99
CA ILE A 65 -12.49 -3.34 -10.83
C ILE A 65 -11.29 -4.28 -10.83
N TYR A 66 -10.10 -3.71 -10.73
CA TYR A 66 -8.86 -4.42 -10.49
C TYR A 66 -8.39 -4.12 -9.07
N ASP A 67 -7.96 -5.17 -8.38
CA ASP A 67 -7.15 -5.02 -7.17
C ASP A 67 -5.71 -4.75 -7.62
N ALA A 68 -5.21 -3.57 -7.28
CA ALA A 68 -3.97 -3.05 -7.82
C ALA A 68 -2.74 -3.88 -7.37
N GLU A 69 -2.83 -4.58 -6.24
CA GLU A 69 -1.76 -5.42 -5.70
C GLU A 69 -1.72 -6.81 -6.35
N THR A 70 -2.88 -7.38 -6.70
CA THR A 70 -3.01 -8.77 -7.17
C THR A 70 -3.21 -8.90 -8.69
N SER A 71 -3.63 -7.82 -9.36
CA SER A 71 -3.92 -7.84 -10.80
C SER A 71 -2.67 -7.70 -11.69
N LEU A 72 -1.48 -7.74 -11.10
CA LEU A 72 -0.19 -7.74 -11.79
C LEU A 72 0.52 -9.08 -11.57
N PRO A 73 0.46 -10.03 -12.53
CA PRO A 73 1.15 -11.32 -12.40
C PRO A 73 2.68 -11.24 -12.42
N SER A 74 3.24 -10.08 -12.81
CA SER A 74 4.68 -9.94 -13.09
C SER A 74 5.23 -8.54 -12.86
N HIS A 75 4.58 -7.68 -12.07
CA HIS A 75 5.20 -6.40 -11.75
C HIS A 75 6.23 -6.63 -10.65
N LYS A 76 7.49 -6.82 -11.07
CA LYS A 76 8.62 -6.62 -10.19
C LYS A 76 8.43 -5.22 -9.58
N PRO A 77 8.46 -5.07 -8.24
CA PRO A 77 8.34 -3.75 -7.64
C PRO A 77 9.40 -2.84 -8.28
N PRO A 78 9.07 -1.56 -8.56
CA PRO A 78 9.94 -0.68 -9.32
C PRO A 78 11.36 -0.72 -8.74
N ASN A 79 12.36 -0.77 -9.61
CA ASN A 79 13.75 -0.79 -9.17
C ASN A 79 14.16 0.66 -8.89
N ILE A 80 13.90 1.11 -7.67
CA ILE A 80 14.04 2.51 -7.26
C ILE A 80 15.52 2.84 -7.09
N THR A 81 15.93 3.95 -7.68
CA THR A 81 17.27 4.51 -7.53
C THR A 81 17.45 5.12 -6.14
N ILE A 82 18.70 5.26 -5.69
CA ILE A 82 19.01 5.88 -4.39
C ILE A 82 18.43 7.30 -4.29
N ASN A 83 18.41 8.06 -5.39
CA ASN A 83 17.90 9.43 -5.41
C ASN A 83 16.38 9.49 -5.22
N GLU A 84 15.64 8.59 -5.85
CA GLU A 84 14.19 8.46 -5.66
C GLU A 84 13.86 8.01 -4.23
N LYS A 85 14.68 7.13 -3.64
CA LYS A 85 14.54 6.73 -2.24
C LYS A 85 14.73 7.89 -1.27
N LEU A 86 15.73 8.75 -1.51
CA LEU A 86 15.94 9.96 -0.72
C LEU A 86 14.77 10.94 -0.85
N ALA A 87 14.17 11.05 -2.03
CA ALA A 87 12.96 11.86 -2.24
C ALA A 87 11.76 11.30 -1.46
N ILE A 88 11.56 9.97 -1.48
CA ILE A 88 10.51 9.29 -0.71
C ILE A 88 10.68 9.55 0.80
N ILE A 89 11.90 9.37 1.32
CA ILE A 89 12.22 9.61 2.73
C ILE A 89 11.96 11.08 3.12
N ASN A 90 12.32 12.04 2.26
CA ASN A 90 12.06 13.45 2.53
C ASN A 90 10.56 13.79 2.50
N ASN A 91 9.78 13.15 1.63
CA ASN A 91 8.34 13.34 1.55
C ASN A 91 7.61 12.73 2.75
N LEU A 92 8.06 11.57 3.24
CA LEU A 92 7.52 10.92 4.44
C LEU A 92 7.59 11.81 5.69
N LYS A 93 8.61 12.66 5.82
CA LYS A 93 8.70 13.64 6.92
C LYS A 93 7.53 14.65 6.94
N ASN A 94 6.84 14.84 5.81
CA ASN A 94 5.73 15.75 5.65
C ASN A 94 4.38 15.04 5.53
N ASP A 95 4.33 13.72 5.69
CA ASP A 95 3.10 12.93 5.64
C ASP A 95 2.46 12.86 7.03
N ASP A 96 1.23 13.37 7.15
CA ASP A 96 0.47 13.37 8.41
C ASP A 96 0.17 11.96 8.96
N LEU A 97 0.23 10.92 8.10
CA LEU A 97 0.08 9.53 8.51
C LEU A 97 1.37 8.94 9.07
N TYR A 98 2.54 9.50 8.76
CA TYR A 98 3.81 8.98 9.26
C TYR A 98 4.15 9.59 10.61
N LEU A 99 4.07 8.77 11.66
CA LEU A 99 4.27 9.22 13.05
C LEU A 99 5.74 9.21 13.49
N GLY A 100 6.61 8.55 12.74
CA GLY A 100 8.06 8.60 12.92
C GLY A 100 8.77 7.26 12.80
N CYS A 101 10.08 7.31 13.00
CA CYS A 101 10.96 6.14 13.05
C CYS A 101 11.39 5.91 14.49
N ILE A 102 11.19 4.72 15.03
CA ILE A 102 11.57 4.42 16.41
C ILE A 102 12.50 3.22 16.49
N LYS A 103 13.32 3.19 17.55
CA LYS A 103 14.17 2.03 17.85
C LYS A 103 13.34 0.88 18.41
N GLU A 104 13.51 -0.28 17.81
CA GLU A 104 12.91 -1.53 18.27
C GLU A 104 13.68 -2.11 19.46
N SER A 105 12.96 -2.70 20.41
CA SER A 105 13.56 -3.41 21.54
C SER A 105 14.04 -4.79 21.10
N PRO A 106 15.30 -5.17 21.36
CA PRO A 106 15.76 -6.54 21.14
C PRO A 106 15.12 -7.53 22.14
N TYR A 107 14.43 -7.02 23.18
CA TYR A 107 13.78 -7.82 24.21
C TYR A 107 12.27 -7.85 23.98
N CYS A 108 11.73 -9.03 23.66
CA CYS A 108 10.32 -9.24 23.30
C CYS A 108 9.30 -8.77 24.36
N ASN A 109 9.68 -8.80 25.65
CA ASN A 109 8.82 -8.36 26.76
C ASN A 109 8.78 -6.83 26.95
N GLN A 110 9.58 -6.08 26.18
CA GLN A 110 9.65 -4.62 26.22
C GLN A 110 9.22 -4.00 24.89
N ARG A 111 8.64 -4.79 23.97
CA ARG A 111 8.13 -4.30 22.69
C ARG A 111 6.98 -3.34 22.92
N MET A 112 7.09 -2.13 22.37
CA MET A 112 5.97 -1.18 22.33
C MET A 112 4.86 -1.69 21.39
N PHE A 113 5.28 -2.42 20.35
CA PHE A 113 4.40 -3.12 19.43
C PHE A 113 4.11 -4.54 19.92
N ASN A 114 3.20 -4.64 20.90
CA ASN A 114 2.86 -5.87 21.61
C ASN A 114 1.51 -6.51 21.20
N GLY A 115 0.89 -6.02 20.14
CA GLY A 115 -0.35 -6.57 19.58
C GLY A 115 -0.11 -7.70 18.58
N THR A 116 -1.03 -7.81 17.62
CA THR A 116 -0.92 -8.76 16.50
C THR A 116 0.31 -8.46 15.65
N SER A 117 0.94 -9.49 15.09
CA SER A 117 2.05 -9.35 14.15
C SER A 117 1.93 -10.31 12.97
N GLN A 118 2.50 -9.91 11.83
CA GLN A 118 2.55 -10.69 10.59
C GLN A 118 3.92 -10.51 9.94
N ASN A 119 4.40 -11.55 9.26
CA ASN A 119 5.61 -11.50 8.45
C ASN A 119 5.30 -12.04 7.06
N LEU A 120 5.19 -11.15 6.08
CA LEU A 120 4.79 -11.50 4.72
C LEU A 120 5.81 -10.95 3.71
N PRO A 121 6.31 -11.78 2.77
CA PRO A 121 7.24 -11.31 1.73
C PRO A 121 6.70 -10.17 0.87
N ASN A 122 5.37 -10.08 0.71
CA ASN A 122 4.68 -9.05 -0.06
C ASN A 122 4.02 -7.98 0.83
N MET A 123 4.64 -7.65 1.97
CA MET A 123 4.14 -6.60 2.86
C MET A 123 4.15 -5.23 2.19
N THR A 124 3.11 -4.44 2.43
CA THR A 124 2.96 -3.03 2.05
C THR A 124 2.49 -2.26 3.29
N ILE A 125 2.65 -0.93 3.29
CA ILE A 125 2.11 -0.07 4.36
C ILE A 125 0.59 -0.30 4.49
N ASP A 126 -0.13 -0.26 3.36
CA ASP A 126 -1.59 -0.41 3.32
C ASP A 126 -2.06 -1.77 3.84
N LYS A 127 -1.35 -2.85 3.48
CA LYS A 127 -1.66 -4.19 3.98
C LYS A 127 -1.49 -4.28 5.49
N CYS A 128 -0.45 -3.65 6.04
CA CYS A 128 -0.25 -3.63 7.49
C CYS A 128 -1.32 -2.80 8.21
N ILE A 129 -1.67 -1.62 7.67
CA ILE A 129 -2.80 -0.80 8.15
C ILE A 129 -4.08 -1.64 8.18
N GLU A 130 -4.40 -2.33 7.08
CA GLU A 130 -5.60 -3.16 7.00
C GLU A 130 -5.60 -4.30 8.03
N ILE A 131 -4.48 -5.00 8.19
CA ILE A 131 -4.34 -6.07 9.20
C ILE A 131 -4.63 -5.51 10.60
N CYS A 132 -4.04 -4.36 10.95
CA CYS A 132 -4.18 -3.80 12.28
C CYS A 132 -5.57 -3.17 12.51
N GLU A 133 -6.14 -2.48 11.52
CA GLU A 133 -7.51 -1.96 11.58
C GLU A 133 -8.54 -3.07 11.77
N GLN A 134 -8.41 -4.18 11.02
CA GLN A 134 -9.30 -5.35 11.16
C GLN A 134 -9.22 -6.01 12.55
N ASN A 135 -8.09 -5.83 13.24
CA ASN A 135 -7.85 -6.33 14.59
C ASN A 135 -8.07 -5.26 15.67
N ASN A 136 -8.67 -4.10 15.33
CA ASN A 136 -8.97 -2.98 16.24
C ASN A 136 -7.74 -2.38 16.94
N PHE A 137 -6.62 -2.28 16.21
CA PHE A 137 -5.44 -1.55 16.65
C PHE A 137 -5.37 -0.15 16.03
N LYS A 138 -4.89 0.82 16.81
CA LYS A 138 -4.82 2.23 16.41
C LYS A 138 -3.58 2.58 15.59
N TYR A 139 -2.46 1.92 15.86
CA TYR A 139 -1.16 2.23 15.25
C TYR A 139 -0.57 0.98 14.62
N VAL A 140 0.21 1.19 13.57
CA VAL A 140 0.94 0.15 12.87
C VAL A 140 2.43 0.43 12.87
N GLY A 141 3.20 -0.65 12.90
CA GLY A 141 4.65 -0.63 12.92
C GLY A 141 5.18 -1.57 11.86
N LEU A 142 6.01 -1.06 10.97
CA LEU A 142 6.66 -1.87 9.94
C LEU A 142 8.14 -2.02 10.25
N GLU A 143 8.66 -3.23 10.12
CA GLU A 143 10.08 -3.56 10.34
C GLU A 143 10.61 -4.39 9.17
N ILE A 144 11.87 -4.13 8.81
CA ILE A 144 12.67 -4.90 7.85
C ILE A 144 12.00 -5.22 6.50
N GLY A 145 11.03 -4.43 6.07
CA GLY A 145 10.38 -4.58 4.76
C GLY A 145 9.24 -5.59 4.71
N THR A 146 9.21 -6.60 5.58
CA THR A 146 8.25 -7.71 5.51
C THR A 146 7.41 -7.88 6.77
N GLN A 147 7.82 -7.26 7.88
CA GLN A 147 7.16 -7.43 9.15
C GLN A 147 6.19 -6.29 9.43
N CYS A 148 5.04 -6.66 9.96
CA CYS A 148 3.97 -5.78 10.38
C CYS A 148 3.64 -6.08 11.84
N PHE A 149 3.50 -5.03 12.63
CA PHE A 149 3.14 -5.09 14.03
C PHE A 149 2.03 -4.09 14.33
N CYS A 150 1.13 -4.48 15.22
CA CYS A 150 0.01 -3.64 15.63
C CYS A 150 0.16 -3.23 17.09
N THR A 151 -0.30 -2.03 17.43
CA THR A 151 -0.40 -1.60 18.83
C THR A 151 -1.50 -0.57 19.03
N ASN A 152 -1.99 -0.48 20.26
CA ASN A 152 -2.84 0.62 20.71
C ASN A 152 -2.04 1.67 21.49
N ASN A 153 -0.79 1.36 21.83
CA ASN A 153 0.07 2.19 22.64
C ASN A 153 1.25 2.65 21.78
N TYR A 154 1.22 3.94 21.42
CA TYR A 154 2.35 4.62 20.81
C TYR A 154 2.64 5.87 21.63
N ASN A 155 3.92 6.05 21.97
CA ASN A 155 4.45 7.30 22.48
C ASN A 155 5.68 7.66 21.65
N ASN A 156 5.96 8.96 21.56
CA ASN A 156 7.03 9.47 20.70
C ASN A 156 8.42 9.32 21.35
N VAL A 157 8.71 8.17 21.95
CA VAL A 157 9.98 7.87 22.62
C VAL A 157 10.87 7.05 21.69
N ASN A 158 12.18 7.05 21.95
CA ASN A 158 13.17 6.30 21.18
C ASN A 158 13.18 6.61 19.68
N GLN A 159 12.85 7.86 19.32
CA GLN A 159 12.92 8.33 17.93
C GLN A 159 14.33 8.17 17.37
N LEU A 160 14.38 7.69 16.15
CA LEU A 160 15.56 7.56 15.31
C LEU A 160 15.49 8.56 14.17
N ASP A 161 16.62 8.77 13.49
CA ASP A 161 16.55 9.43 12.19
C ASP A 161 15.76 8.54 11.22
N ILE A 162 14.96 9.17 10.36
CA ILE A 162 14.19 8.46 9.34
C ILE A 162 15.07 7.60 8.42
N SER A 163 16.36 7.92 8.30
CA SER A 163 17.32 7.11 7.54
C SER A 163 17.49 5.69 8.08
N GLU A 164 17.28 5.49 9.39
CA GLU A 164 17.28 4.16 10.01
C GLU A 164 16.07 3.34 9.56
N CYS A 165 14.94 4.01 9.32
CA CYS A 165 13.77 3.43 8.69
C CYS A 165 13.85 3.57 7.17
N SER A 166 14.79 2.87 6.53
CA SER A 166 14.96 2.95 5.08
C SER A 166 14.80 1.61 4.35
N SER A 167 14.32 0.56 5.01
CA SER A 167 13.99 -0.70 4.33
C SER A 167 12.78 -0.52 3.42
N ASN A 168 12.93 -0.98 2.18
CA ASN A 168 11.82 -1.02 1.24
C ASN A 168 10.82 -2.10 1.65
N CYS A 169 9.54 -1.86 1.41
CA CYS A 169 8.52 -2.88 1.61
C CYS A 169 8.67 -4.01 0.58
N GLY A 170 8.55 -5.26 1.00
CA GLY A 170 8.72 -6.41 0.12
C GLY A 170 7.64 -6.52 -0.98
N GLY A 171 6.44 -5.99 -0.72
CA GLY A 171 5.36 -5.90 -1.69
C GLY A 171 5.37 -4.63 -2.55
N ASN A 172 6.08 -3.57 -2.13
CA ASN A 172 6.18 -2.32 -2.86
C ASN A 172 7.47 -1.56 -2.52
N ASN A 173 8.44 -1.57 -3.44
CA ASN A 173 9.73 -0.91 -3.21
C ASN A 173 9.63 0.62 -3.06
N SER A 174 8.53 1.24 -3.50
CA SER A 174 8.25 2.68 -3.36
C SER A 174 7.79 3.08 -1.97
N GLN A 175 7.60 2.09 -1.10
CA GLN A 175 7.20 2.30 0.28
C GLN A 175 8.35 1.95 1.23
N ILE A 176 8.36 2.62 2.36
CA ILE A 176 9.32 2.44 3.44
C ILE A 176 8.66 1.69 4.59
N CYS A 177 9.22 0.53 4.91
CA CYS A 177 8.70 -0.42 5.89
C CYS A 177 9.75 -0.69 6.99
N GLY A 178 10.15 0.38 7.69
CA GLY A 178 11.08 0.30 8.82
C GLY A 178 12.52 0.09 8.41
N GLY A 179 13.27 -0.59 9.26
CA GLY A 179 14.69 -0.88 9.11
C GLY A 179 15.11 -2.01 10.05
N PRO A 180 16.37 -2.45 10.00
CA PRO A 180 16.89 -3.41 10.98
C PRO A 180 16.84 -2.79 12.38
N LEU A 181 16.05 -3.37 13.29
CA LEU A 181 15.81 -2.84 14.65
C LEU A 181 15.21 -1.41 14.66
N ALA A 182 14.53 -1.03 13.58
CA ALA A 182 13.90 0.28 13.44
C ALA A 182 12.47 0.09 12.90
N ILE A 183 11.48 0.67 13.59
CA ILE A 183 10.07 0.58 13.21
C ILE A 183 9.61 1.89 12.61
N SER A 184 9.07 1.84 11.40
CA SER A 184 8.26 2.93 10.83
C SER A 184 6.86 2.87 11.39
N VAL A 185 6.42 3.95 12.03
CA VAL A 185 5.12 4.03 12.69
C VAL A 185 4.14 4.86 11.86
N TYR A 186 2.93 4.33 11.69
CA TYR A 186 1.79 5.00 11.07
C TYR A 186 0.54 4.86 11.96
#